data_AF-X6Q610-F1
#
_entry.id   AF-X6Q610-F1
#
_cell.length_a   1.000
_cell.length_b   1.000
_cell.length_c   1.000
_cell.angle_alpha   90.00
_cell.angle_beta   90.00
_cell.angle_gamma   90.00
#
_symmetry.space_group_name_H-M   'P 1'
#
loop_
_entity.id
_entity.type
_entity.pdbx_description
1 polymer ?
#
loop_
_entity_poly.entity_id
_entity_poly.type
_entity_poly.pdbx_seq_one_letter_code
_entity_poly.pdbx_strand_id
1 'polypeptide(L)'
;MEYELGLRTGEKSVTERLLPEVLCSVNPMMISEHYEILFNSIVDGQYKALLVNKDDLTLTPIRASDAILLALVAKLNIFMEEHLFKRQSVDSSVSQNKMALPLNALTFEMLHHALEKAIEDENYELASMLRDEMKNRAKEP
;
A
#
# COMPACT_ATOMS: atom_id res chain seq x y z
N MET A 1 -2.17 12.33 0.48
CA MET A 1 -0.98 11.46 0.59
C MET A 1 0.17 11.99 -0.26
N GLU A 2 -0.02 12.17 -1.58
CA GLU A 2 1.04 12.70 -2.47
C GLU A 2 1.63 14.03 -2.00
N TYR A 3 0.78 14.97 -1.55
CA TYR A 3 1.25 16.25 -0.97
C TYR A 3 2.17 16.05 0.24
N GLU A 4 1.76 15.22 1.21
CA GLU A 4 2.52 14.95 2.44
C GLU A 4 3.87 14.26 2.15
N LEU A 5 3.89 13.32 1.20
CA LEU A 5 5.11 12.68 0.75
C LEU A 5 6.01 13.66 0.00
N GLY A 6 5.43 14.44 -0.91
CA GLY A 6 6.15 15.45 -1.69
C GLY A 6 6.86 16.49 -0.84
N LEU A 7 6.25 16.90 0.28
CA LEU A 7 6.90 17.78 1.25
C LEU A 7 8.18 17.17 1.81
N ARG A 8 8.19 15.86 2.13
CA ARG A 8 9.32 15.17 2.79
C ARG A 8 10.38 14.65 1.84
N THR A 9 10.04 14.50 0.56
CA THR A 9 11.01 14.16 -0.50
C THR A 9 11.61 15.38 -1.19
N GLY A 10 11.06 16.59 -0.95
CA GLY A 10 11.54 17.85 -1.50
C GLY A 10 12.64 18.52 -0.66
N GLU A 11 13.41 19.43 -1.27
CA GLU A 11 14.62 20.02 -0.66
C GLU A 11 14.36 21.06 0.44
N LYS A 12 13.16 21.66 0.52
CA LYS A 12 12.86 22.76 1.47
C LYS A 12 11.40 22.75 1.93
N SER A 13 11.12 22.03 3.00
CA SER A 13 9.82 22.08 3.68
C SER A 13 10.03 22.16 5.19
N VAL A 14 9.22 22.98 5.87
CA VAL A 14 9.18 23.03 7.34
C VAL A 14 8.17 21.96 7.79
N THR A 15 8.62 20.73 7.95
CA THR A 15 7.76 19.60 8.35
C THR A 15 7.77 19.34 9.85
N GLU A 16 8.69 19.94 10.60
CA GLU A 16 8.90 19.70 12.04
C GLU A 16 7.66 19.94 12.92
N ARG A 17 6.69 20.72 12.43
CA ARG A 17 5.43 21.03 13.14
C ARG A 17 4.25 20.20 12.65
N LEU A 18 4.46 19.33 11.66
CA LEU A 18 3.42 18.45 11.16
C LEU A 18 3.24 17.26 12.09
N LEU A 19 2.04 16.69 12.06
CA LEU A 19 1.63 15.68 13.02
C LEU A 19 2.59 14.48 13.10
N PRO A 20 3.09 13.88 12.00
CA PRO A 20 4.00 12.74 12.08
C PRO A 20 5.29 13.06 12.83
N GLU A 21 5.92 14.20 12.53
CA GLU A 21 7.16 14.66 13.15
C GLU A 21 6.96 14.96 14.64
N VAL A 22 5.86 15.64 14.97
CA VAL A 22 5.50 15.92 16.36
C VAL A 22 5.28 14.62 17.13
N LEU A 23 4.55 13.65 16.57
CA LEU A 23 4.34 12.36 17.23
C LEU A 23 5.65 11.59 17.44
N CYS A 24 6.57 11.60 16.46
CA CYS A 24 7.88 10.99 16.62
C CYS A 24 8.74 11.72 17.67
N SER A 25 8.63 13.04 17.78
CA SER A 25 9.33 13.80 18.83
C SER A 25 8.76 13.55 20.23
N VAL A 26 7.45 13.30 20.34
CA VAL A 26 6.76 12.98 21.60
C VAL A 26 7.11 11.56 22.08
N ASN A 27 7.33 10.62 21.16
CA ASN A 27 7.80 9.27 21.47
C ASN A 27 9.19 9.01 20.87
N PRO A 28 10.29 9.31 21.59
CA PRO A 28 11.66 9.11 21.10
C PRO A 28 12.00 7.66 20.75
N MET A 29 11.22 6.69 21.25
CA MET A 29 11.38 5.28 20.91
C MET A 29 10.80 4.93 19.54
N MET A 30 10.12 5.87 18.86
CA MET A 30 9.56 5.70 17.52
C MET A 30 10.66 5.68 16.44
N ILE A 31 11.50 4.65 16.49
CA ILE A 31 12.64 4.39 15.60
C ILE A 31 12.68 2.92 15.18
N SER A 32 13.44 2.60 14.14
CA SER A 32 13.53 1.25 13.58
C SER A 32 14.08 0.18 14.52
N GLU A 33 14.68 0.56 15.65
CA GLU A 33 15.15 -0.37 16.69
C GLU A 33 13.98 -0.96 17.50
N HIS A 34 12.90 -0.19 17.71
CA HIS A 34 11.75 -0.61 18.51
C HIS A 34 10.49 -0.81 17.67
N TYR A 35 10.37 -0.16 16.52
CA TYR A 35 9.17 -0.23 15.68
C TYR A 35 9.45 -0.63 14.24
N GLU A 36 8.46 -1.29 13.63
CA GLU A 36 8.42 -1.61 12.21
C GLU A 36 6.99 -1.58 11.68
N ILE A 37 6.85 -1.43 10.36
CA ILE A 37 5.57 -1.50 9.67
C ILE A 37 5.42 -2.87 9.02
N LEU A 38 4.27 -3.52 9.22
CA LEU A 38 3.94 -4.80 8.60
C LEU A 38 2.66 -4.70 7.77
N PHE A 39 2.75 -5.03 6.48
CA PHE A 39 1.62 -5.25 5.60
C PHE A 39 1.19 -6.72 5.63
N ASN A 40 0.02 -7.00 6.22
CA ASN A 40 -0.41 -8.39 6.48
C ASN A 40 -1.49 -8.88 5.52
N SER A 41 -2.32 -7.98 4.97
CA SER A 41 -3.46 -8.38 4.15
C SER A 41 -3.91 -7.25 3.23
N ILE A 42 -4.77 -7.61 2.29
CA ILE A 42 -5.50 -6.70 1.42
C ILE A 42 -6.97 -7.12 1.42
N VAL A 43 -7.87 -6.17 1.64
CA VAL A 43 -9.31 -6.37 1.65
C VAL A 43 -9.95 -5.24 0.86
N ASP A 44 -10.77 -5.56 -0.15
CA ASP A 44 -11.42 -4.59 -1.05
C ASP A 44 -10.44 -3.60 -1.72
N GLY A 45 -9.27 -4.09 -2.13
CA GLY A 45 -8.20 -3.27 -2.71
C GLY A 45 -7.47 -2.37 -1.70
N GLN A 46 -7.80 -2.46 -0.41
CA GLN A 46 -7.14 -1.69 0.64
C GLN A 46 -6.17 -2.55 1.43
N TYR A 47 -4.90 -2.14 1.39
CA TYR A 47 -3.86 -2.74 2.23
C TYR A 47 -4.13 -2.47 3.72
N LYS A 48 -4.02 -3.52 4.52
CA LYS A 48 -4.00 -3.43 5.98
C LYS A 48 -2.56 -3.42 6.45
N ALA A 49 -2.24 -2.44 7.29
CA ALA A 49 -0.92 -2.26 7.86
C ALA A 49 -0.98 -2.23 9.38
N LEU A 50 0.09 -2.69 10.01
CA LEU A 50 0.29 -2.71 11.45
C LEU A 50 1.58 -1.94 11.78
N LEU A 51 1.54 -1.11 12.81
CA LEU A 51 2.72 -0.66 13.53
C LEU A 51 3.01 -1.70 14.60
N VAL A 52 4.16 -2.36 14.47
CA VAL A 52 4.60 -3.43 15.37
C VAL A 52 5.60 -2.84 16.35
N ASN A 53 5.32 -2.96 17.65
CA ASN A 53 6.32 -2.73 18.69
C ASN A 53 7.11 -4.03 18.90
N LYS A 54 8.42 -4.00 18.69
CA LYS A 54 9.30 -5.17 18.82
C LYS A 54 9.62 -5.53 20.27
N ASP A 55 9.46 -4.58 21.19
CA ASP A 55 9.78 -4.79 22.60
C ASP A 55 8.71 -5.65 23.31
N ASP A 56 7.44 -5.38 23.02
CA ASP A 56 6.29 -6.03 23.67
C ASP A 56 5.37 -6.81 22.69
N LEU A 57 5.71 -6.80 21.39
CA LEU A 57 4.96 -7.44 20.31
C LEU A 57 3.55 -6.87 20.09
N THR A 58 3.28 -5.67 20.60
CA THR A 58 1.99 -5.00 20.38
C THR A 58 1.81 -4.66 18.92
N LEU A 59 0.63 -5.00 18.38
CA LEU A 59 0.23 -4.74 17.01
C LEU A 59 -0.82 -3.64 16.98
N THR A 60 -0.47 -2.47 16.45
CA THR A 60 -1.39 -1.34 16.34
C THR A 60 -1.83 -1.16 14.90
N PRO A 61 -3.13 -1.30 14.57
CA PRO A 61 -3.63 -1.05 13.22
C PRO A 61 -3.41 0.40 12.79
N ILE A 62 -2.89 0.58 11.58
CA ILE A 62 -2.65 1.89 10.98
C ILE A 62 -3.06 1.85 9.50
N ARG A 63 -3.59 2.97 8.99
CA ARG A 63 -3.91 3.07 7.57
C ARG A 63 -2.62 2.98 6.75
N ALA A 64 -2.63 2.21 5.66
CA ALA A 64 -1.46 2.01 4.81
C ALA A 64 -0.75 3.33 4.40
N SER A 65 -1.51 4.36 4.02
CA SER A 65 -0.94 5.68 3.67
C SER A 65 -0.15 6.32 4.81
N ASP A 66 -0.68 6.21 6.02
CA ASP A 66 -0.14 6.85 7.21
C ASP A 66 1.03 6.03 7.74
N ALA A 67 0.98 4.71 7.59
CA ALA A 67 2.08 3.79 7.87
C ALA A 67 3.32 4.10 7.03
N ILE A 68 3.14 4.30 5.71
CA ILE A 68 4.23 4.69 4.81
C ILE A 68 4.78 6.07 5.18
N LEU A 69 3.90 7.04 5.48
CA LEU A 69 4.32 8.37 5.90
C LEU A 69 5.12 8.33 7.21
N LEU A 70 4.64 7.58 8.20
CA LEU A 70 5.31 7.40 9.48
C LEU A 70 6.67 6.71 9.29
N ALA A 71 6.73 5.66 8.48
CA ALA A 71 7.98 4.96 8.19
C ALA A 71 9.02 5.89 7.53
N LEU A 72 8.59 6.79 6.64
CA LEU A 72 9.47 7.79 6.05
C LEU A 72 10.02 8.77 7.11
N VAL A 73 9.17 9.26 8.00
CA VAL A 73 9.54 10.26 9.03
C VAL A 73 10.42 9.66 10.12
N ALA A 74 10.04 8.50 10.65
CA ALA A 74 10.75 7.79 11.72
C ALA A 74 11.85 6.83 11.20
N LYS A 75 12.03 6.72 9.88
CA LYS A 75 12.97 5.80 9.23
C LYS A 75 12.75 4.33 9.65
N LEU A 76 11.49 3.92 9.74
CA LEU A 76 11.11 2.56 10.13
C LEU A 76 11.30 1.59 8.95
N ASN A 77 11.60 0.33 9.29
CA ASN A 77 11.59 -0.75 8.31
C ASN A 77 10.15 -1.11 7.92
N ILE A 78 9.95 -1.43 6.65
CA ILE A 78 8.65 -1.84 6.11
C ILE A 78 8.77 -3.29 5.64
N PHE A 79 7.88 -4.13 6.13
CA PHE A 79 7.76 -5.53 5.77
C PHE A 79 6.39 -5.83 5.18
N MET A 80 6.34 -6.90 4.42
CA MET A 80 5.10 -7.45 3.87
C MET A 80 5.12 -8.96 4.05
N GLU A 81 3.98 -9.54 4.40
CA GLU A 81 3.87 -10.99 4.48
C GLU A 81 4.19 -11.65 3.14
N GLU A 82 4.93 -12.75 3.18
CA GLU A 82 5.46 -13.42 1.97
C GLU A 82 4.34 -13.78 0.98
N HIS A 83 3.22 -14.29 1.49
CA HIS A 83 2.08 -14.69 0.66
C HIS A 83 1.44 -13.48 -0.03
N LEU A 84 1.37 -12.33 0.66
CA LEU A 84 0.86 -11.09 0.12
C LEU A 84 1.84 -10.52 -0.90
N PHE A 85 3.13 -10.52 -0.58
CA PHE A 85 4.19 -10.07 -1.47
C PHE A 85 4.17 -10.85 -2.78
N LYS A 86 4.21 -12.19 -2.74
CA LYS A 86 4.16 -13.03 -3.95
C LYS A 86 2.93 -12.78 -4.82
N ARG A 87 1.80 -12.42 -4.21
CA ARG A 87 0.53 -12.20 -4.91
C ARG A 87 0.39 -10.79 -5.47
N GLN A 88 1.08 -9.81 -4.88
CA GLN A 88 0.93 -8.38 -5.19
C GLN A 88 2.15 -7.76 -5.87
N SER A 89 3.32 -8.39 -5.74
CA SER A 89 4.54 -7.91 -6.38
C SER A 89 4.41 -8.05 -7.89
N VAL A 90 4.81 -7.01 -8.60
CA VAL A 90 4.96 -7.03 -10.05
C VAL A 90 6.44 -6.99 -10.41
N ASP A 91 6.82 -7.71 -11.46
CA ASP A 91 8.18 -7.66 -11.97
C ASP A 91 8.53 -6.24 -12.38
N SER A 92 9.63 -5.73 -11.85
CA SER A 92 10.19 -4.44 -12.24
C SER A 92 10.91 -4.57 -13.58
N SER A 93 10.17 -4.90 -14.65
CA SER A 93 10.71 -4.84 -16.01
C SER A 93 10.83 -3.37 -16.44
N VAL A 94 12.06 -2.97 -16.75
CA VAL A 94 12.57 -1.58 -16.71
C VAL A 94 12.03 -0.66 -17.83
N SER A 95 11.02 -1.04 -18.60
CA SER A 95 10.71 -0.33 -19.86
C SER A 95 9.37 0.38 -19.95
N GLN A 96 8.54 0.43 -18.91
CA GLN A 96 7.33 1.28 -18.97
C GLN A 96 7.15 2.03 -17.66
N ASN A 97 7.07 3.37 -17.78
CA ASN A 97 6.65 4.32 -16.75
C ASN A 97 5.18 4.12 -16.32
N LYS A 98 4.70 2.87 -16.35
CA LYS A 98 3.36 2.43 -16.00
C LYS A 98 3.53 1.55 -14.78
N MET A 99 3.10 2.05 -13.64
CA MET A 99 2.98 1.26 -12.41
C MET A 99 1.99 0.13 -12.72
N ALA A 100 2.48 -1.10 -12.87
CA ALA A 100 1.61 -2.25 -13.10
C ALA A 100 0.88 -2.54 -11.79
N LEU A 101 -0.39 -2.13 -11.71
CA LEU A 101 -1.26 -2.44 -10.58
C LEU A 101 -1.77 -3.87 -10.74
N PRO A 102 -1.60 -4.75 -9.74
CA PRO A 102 -2.15 -6.09 -9.78
C PRO A 102 -3.68 -6.05 -9.73
N LEU A 103 -4.34 -6.97 -10.44
CA LEU A 103 -5.80 -6.97 -10.68
C LEU A 103 -6.63 -6.99 -9.37
N ASN A 104 -6.12 -7.66 -8.35
CA ASN A 104 -6.73 -7.79 -7.02
C ASN A 104 -6.61 -6.52 -6.16
N ALA A 105 -5.76 -5.56 -6.54
CA ALA A 105 -5.67 -4.25 -5.88
C ALA A 105 -6.63 -3.21 -6.47
N LEU A 106 -7.20 -3.49 -7.66
CA LEU A 106 -8.19 -2.60 -8.29
C LEU A 106 -9.49 -2.59 -7.46
N THR A 107 -10.13 -1.43 -7.33
CA THR A 107 -11.49 -1.36 -6.77
C THR A 107 -12.49 -2.00 -7.74
N PHE A 108 -13.70 -2.30 -7.26
CA PHE A 108 -14.73 -2.89 -8.11
C PHE A 108 -15.09 -2.00 -9.32
N GLU A 109 -15.15 -0.68 -9.11
CA GLU A 109 -15.37 0.30 -10.18
C GLU A 109 -14.23 0.29 -11.22
N MET A 110 -12.98 0.22 -10.76
CA MET A 110 -11.82 0.16 -11.66
C MET A 110 -11.78 -1.16 -12.44
N LEU A 111 -12.17 -2.29 -11.83
CA LEU A 111 -12.32 -3.57 -12.52
C LEU A 111 -13.37 -3.50 -13.62
N HIS A 112 -14.52 -2.85 -13.36
CA HIS A 112 -15.57 -2.67 -14.35
C HIS A 112 -15.09 -1.84 -15.54
N HIS A 113 -14.44 -0.70 -15.27
CA HIS A 113 -13.89 0.15 -16.33
C HIS A 113 -12.77 -0.56 -17.12
N ALA A 114 -11.92 -1.34 -16.45
CA ALA A 114 -10.89 -2.12 -17.13
C ALA A 114 -11.50 -3.20 -18.03
N LEU A 115 -12.62 -3.80 -17.61
CA LEU A 115 -13.35 -4.81 -18.38
C LEU A 115 -13.98 -4.20 -19.64
N GLU A 116 -14.67 -3.08 -19.52
CA GLU A 116 -15.26 -2.36 -20.67
C GLU A 116 -14.18 -2.02 -21.70
N LYS A 117 -13.05 -1.47 -21.23
CA LYS A 117 -11.92 -1.13 -22.10
C LYS A 117 -11.31 -2.37 -22.77
N ALA A 118 -11.18 -3.48 -22.05
CA ALA A 118 -10.66 -4.72 -22.64
C ALA A 118 -11.60 -5.28 -23.73
N ILE A 119 -12.91 -5.07 -23.61
CA ILE A 119 -13.89 -5.44 -24.64
C ILE A 119 -13.77 -4.51 -25.85
N GLU A 120 -13.65 -3.19 -25.63
CA GLU A 120 -13.42 -2.21 -26.71
C GLU A 120 -12.13 -2.48 -27.49
N ASP A 121 -11.06 -2.86 -26.80
CA ASP A 121 -9.76 -3.21 -27.38
C ASP A 121 -9.72 -4.64 -27.97
N GLU A 122 -10.85 -5.36 -27.99
CA GLU A 122 -11.00 -6.77 -28.42
C GLU A 122 -10.05 -7.75 -27.70
N ASN A 123 -9.57 -7.39 -26.51
CA ASN A 123 -8.69 -8.21 -25.68
C ASN A 123 -9.52 -9.15 -24.78
N TYR A 124 -10.10 -10.18 -25.40
CA TYR A 124 -11.00 -11.12 -24.73
C TYR A 124 -10.32 -11.96 -23.63
N GLU A 125 -9.01 -12.19 -23.72
CA GLU A 125 -8.25 -12.91 -22.70
C GLU A 125 -8.21 -12.09 -21.39
N LEU A 126 -7.83 -10.81 -21.48
CA LEU A 126 -7.84 -9.89 -20.35
C LEU A 126 -9.26 -9.68 -19.81
N ALA A 127 -10.25 -9.54 -20.70
CA ALA A 127 -11.65 -9.41 -20.30
C ALA A 127 -12.15 -10.64 -19.52
N SER A 128 -11.75 -11.84 -19.92
CA SER A 128 -12.11 -13.06 -19.18
C SER A 128 -11.49 -13.07 -17.78
N MET A 129 -10.21 -12.71 -17.65
CA MET A 129 -9.53 -12.63 -16.34
C MET A 129 -10.20 -11.62 -15.40
N LEU A 130 -10.53 -10.42 -15.92
CA LEU A 130 -11.20 -9.36 -15.15
C LEU A 130 -12.58 -9.79 -14.66
N ARG A 131 -13.36 -10.45 -15.52
CA ARG A 131 -14.69 -10.98 -15.17
C ARG A 131 -14.61 -12.05 -14.08
N ASP A 132 -13.63 -12.94 -14.17
CA ASP A 132 -13.48 -14.04 -13.22
C ASP A 132 -13.02 -13.52 -11.84
N GLU A 133 -12.15 -12.51 -11.82
CA GLU A 133 -11.78 -11.77 -10.59
C GLU A 133 -13.00 -11.09 -9.94
N MET A 134 -13.85 -10.40 -10.72
CA MET A 134 -15.09 -9.80 -10.20
C MET A 134 -16.04 -10.85 -9.60
N LYS A 135 -16.16 -12.01 -10.24
CA LYS A 135 -16.99 -13.13 -9.73
C LYS A 135 -16.43 -13.73 -8.46
N ASN A 136 -15.11 -13.82 -8.32
CA ASN A 136 -14.48 -14.33 -7.10
C ASN A 136 -14.79 -13.43 -5.91
N ARG A 137 -14.68 -12.11 -6.07
CA ARG A 137 -15.02 -11.14 -5.02
C ARG A 137 -16.49 -11.16 -4.62
N ALA A 138 -17.40 -11.42 -5.57
CA ALA A 138 -18.83 -11.54 -5.26
C ALA A 138 -19.21 -12.83 -4.51
N LYS A 139 -18.29 -13.80 -4.41
CA LYS A 139 -18.51 -15.09 -3.73
C LYS A 139 -17.88 -15.18 -2.34
N GLU A 140 -16.93 -14.32 -2.01
CA GLU A 140 -16.36 -14.24 -0.66
C GLU A 140 -17.30 -13.37 0.22
N PRO A 141 -17.95 -13.95 1.25
CA PRO A 141 -18.87 -13.24 2.14
C PRO A 141 -18.17 -12.37 3.19
#